data_AF-A0A1C3WCH7-F1
#
_entry.id   AF-A0A1C3WCH7-F1
#
_cell.length_a   1.000
_cell.length_b   1.000
_cell.length_c   1.000
_cell.angle_alpha   90.00
_cell.angle_beta   90.00
_cell.angle_gamma   90.00
#
_symmetry.space_group_name_H-M   'P 1'
#
loop_
_entity.id
_entity.type
_entity.pdbx_description
1 polymer ?
#
loop_
_entity_poly.entity_id
_entity_poly.type
_entity_poly.pdbx_seq_one_letter_code
_entity_poly.pdbx_strand_id
1 'polypeptide(L)' 'MIAALKQIVTDFDVALLSGVRSGADEVELAKIRDQAFDRLRAVKESPAAPALETIFDVAGEIGLKLDMALKVIKG' A
#
# COMPACT_ATOMS: atom_id res chain seq x y z
N MET A 1 -11.27 5.58 9.67
CA MET A 1 -9.86 5.62 9.21
C MET A 1 -9.33 7.05 9.32
N ILE A 2 -8.16 7.24 9.95
CA ILE A 2 -7.52 8.57 10.10
C ILE A 2 -7.05 9.09 8.73
N ALA A 3 -7.05 10.40 8.51
CA ALA A 3 -6.70 11.04 7.24
C ALA A 3 -5.35 10.55 6.65
N ALA A 4 -4.33 10.40 7.50
CA ALA A 4 -3.00 9.92 7.07
C ALA A 4 -3.05 8.50 6.48
N LEU A 5 -3.78 7.58 7.12
CA LEU A 5 -3.93 6.21 6.64
C LEU A 5 -4.70 6.15 5.31
N LYS A 6 -5.77 6.96 5.19
CA LYS A 6 -6.53 7.07 3.94
C LYS A 6 -5.67 7.59 2.79
N GLN A 7 -4.78 8.54 3.07
CA GLN A 7 -3.86 9.08 2.08
C GLN A 7 -2.86 8.01 1.61
N ILE A 8 -2.31 7.21 2.52
CA ILE A 8 -1.38 6.12 2.17
C ILE A 8 -2.05 5.14 1.21
N VAL A 9 -3.27 4.71 1.50
CA VAL A 9 -4.03 3.81 0.60
C VAL A 9 -4.27 4.45 -0.75
N THR A 10 -4.69 5.71 -0.78
CA THR A 10 -5.01 6.41 -2.03
C THR A 10 -3.76 6.56 -2.92
N ASP A 11 -2.64 6.96 -2.34
CA ASP A 11 -1.38 7.12 -3.07
C ASP A 11 -0.86 5.76 -3.58
N PHE A 12 -0.98 4.72 -2.74
CA PHE A 12 -0.65 3.36 -3.13
C PHE A 12 -1.50 2.89 -4.31
N ASP A 13 -2.82 3.11 -4.28
CA ASP A 13 -3.74 2.71 -5.37
C ASP A 13 -3.36 3.39 -6.68
N VAL A 14 -3.07 4.70 -6.65
CA VAL A 14 -2.64 5.47 -7.83
C VAL A 14 -1.33 4.92 -8.38
N ALA A 15 -0.34 4.70 -7.52
CA ALA A 15 0.96 4.18 -7.92
C ALA A 15 0.85 2.76 -8.49
N LEU A 16 0.11 1.87 -7.83
CA LEU A 16 -0.08 0.48 -8.23
C LEU A 16 -0.78 0.40 -9.60
N LEU A 17 -1.88 1.13 -9.79
CA LEU A 17 -2.61 1.15 -11.06
C LEU A 17 -1.76 1.74 -12.18
N SER A 18 -0.97 2.78 -11.88
CA SER A 18 -0.04 3.33 -12.87
C SER A 18 1.07 2.35 -13.24
N GLY A 19 1.60 1.59 -12.26
CA GLY A 19 2.58 0.54 -12.47
C GLY A 19 2.04 -0.56 -13.39
N VAL A 20 0.86 -1.11 -13.06
CA VAL A 20 0.19 -2.12 -13.88
C VAL A 20 -0.03 -1.61 -15.31
N ARG A 21 -0.57 -0.39 -15.47
CA ARG A 21 -0.79 0.22 -16.79
C ARG A 21 0.49 0.37 -17.61
N SER A 22 1.62 0.58 -16.94
CA SER A 22 2.92 0.81 -17.60
C SER A 22 3.68 -0.50 -17.87
N GLY A 23 3.12 -1.66 -17.50
CA GLY A 23 3.77 -2.96 -17.66
C GLY A 23 4.86 -3.23 -16.62
N ALA A 24 4.77 -2.62 -15.43
CA ALA A 24 5.72 -2.84 -14.35
C ALA A 24 5.75 -4.32 -13.93
N ASP A 25 6.95 -4.83 -13.65
CA ASP A 25 7.13 -6.21 -13.21
C ASP A 25 6.81 -6.41 -11.72
N GLU A 26 6.86 -7.67 -11.26
CA GLU A 26 6.59 -8.02 -9.86
C GLU A 26 7.50 -7.28 -8.86
N VAL A 27 8.77 -7.04 -9.23
CA VAL A 27 9.74 -6.37 -8.37
C VAL A 27 9.39 -4.89 -8.25
N GLU A 28 9.02 -4.25 -9.35
CA GLU A 28 8.59 -2.86 -9.37
C GLU A 28 7.30 -2.63 -8.60
N LEU A 29 6.30 -3.51 -8.75
CA LEU A 29 5.06 -3.44 -7.98
C LEU A 29 5.29 -3.71 -6.48
N ALA A 30 6.21 -4.61 -6.12
CA ALA A 30 6.59 -4.84 -4.72
C ALA A 30 7.22 -3.60 -4.07
N LYS A 31 8.03 -2.83 -4.81
CA LYS A 31 8.60 -1.56 -4.30
C LYS A 31 7.52 -0.54 -3.93
N ILE A 32 6.42 -0.48 -4.68
CA ILE A 32 5.29 0.42 -4.38
C ILE A 32 4.64 0.05 -3.04
N ARG A 33 4.46 -1.25 -2.77
CA ARG A 33 4.00 -1.73 -1.45
C ARG A 33 4.98 -1.35 -0.35
N ASP A 34 6.28 -1.58 -0.55
CA ASP A 34 7.29 -1.32 0.47
C ASP A 34 7.32 0.16 0.87
N GLN A 35 7.20 1.07 -0.11
CA GLN A 35 7.04 2.50 0.14
C GLN A 35 5.79 2.84 0.96
N ALA A 36 4.66 2.17 0.70
CA ALA A 36 3.44 2.35 1.49
C ALA A 36 3.63 1.82 2.93
N PHE A 37 4.33 0.71 3.11
CA PHE A 37 4.63 0.13 4.43
C PHE A 37 5.59 0.99 5.25
N ASP A 38 6.57 1.62 4.63
CA ASP A 38 7.44 2.59 5.31
C ASP A 38 6.64 3.78 5.84
N ARG A 39 5.64 4.26 5.08
CA ARG A 39 4.72 5.30 5.53
C ARG A 39 3.80 4.85 6.67
N LEU A 40 3.34 3.59 6.66
CA LEU A 40 2.60 3.02 7.78
C LEU A 40 3.45 2.93 9.05
N ARG A 41 4.74 2.57 8.92
CA ARG A 41 5.69 2.56 10.04
C ARG A 41 5.85 3.97 10.63
N ALA A 42 5.98 4.99 9.79
CA ALA A 42 6.06 6.38 10.25
C ALA A 42 4.78 6.84 10.99
N VAL A 43 3.60 6.40 10.54
CA VAL A 43 2.33 6.70 11.24
C VAL A 43 2.29 6.04 12.63
N LYS A 44 2.75 4.79 12.74
CA LYS A 44 2.85 4.06 14.02
C LYS A 44 3.77 4.77 15.01
N GLU A 45 4.85 5.38 14.53
CA GLU A 45 5.86 6.06 15.37
C GLU A 45 5.44 7.48 15.76
N SER A 46 4.30 7.97 15.25
CA SER A 46 3.83 9.33 15.55
C SER A 46 3.29 9.48 16.97
N PRO A 47 3.38 10.68 17.58
CA PRO A 47 2.83 10.94 18.93
C PRO A 47 1.33 10.72 19.08
N ALA A 48 0.58 10.70 17.97
CA ALA A 48 -0.85 10.46 17.91
C ALA A 48 -1.16 9.20 17.09
N ALA A 49 -0.34 8.15 17.28
CA ALA A 49 -0.47 6.91 16.53
C ALA A 49 -1.89 6.31 16.66
N PRO A 50 -2.52 5.91 15.55
CA PRO A 50 -3.78 5.15 15.60
C PRO A 50 -3.59 3.82 16.33
N ALA A 51 -4.73 3.21 16.67
CA ALA A 51 -4.76 1.83 17.13
C ALA A 51 -4.07 0.91 16.12
N LEU A 52 -3.30 -0.06 16.64
CA LEU A 52 -2.45 -0.93 15.83
C LEU A 52 -3.29 -1.78 14.85
N GLU A 53 -4.50 -2.16 15.28
CA GLU A 53 -5.49 -2.86 14.47
C GLU A 53 -5.82 -2.08 13.20
N THR A 54 -6.00 -0.76 13.30
CA THR A 54 -6.29 0.09 12.13
C THR A 54 -5.09 0.16 11.17
N ILE A 55 -3.87 0.09 11.69
CA ILE A 55 -2.65 0.05 10.85
C ILE A 55 -2.57 -1.31 10.13
N PHE A 56 -2.89 -2.40 10.81
CA PHE A 56 -2.90 -3.75 10.23
C PHE A 56 -4.03 -3.94 9.20
N ASP A 57 -5.21 -3.37 9.42
CA ASP A 57 -6.29 -3.38 8.43
C ASP A 57 -5.83 -2.75 7.11
N VAL A 58 -5.14 -1.60 7.19
CA VAL A 58 -4.59 -0.91 6.02
C VAL A 58 -3.46 -1.69 5.36
N ALA A 59 -2.57 -2.30 6.16
CA ALA A 59 -1.51 -3.15 5.63
C ALA A 59 -2.09 -4.38 4.88
N GLY A 60 -3.16 -4.97 5.42
CA GLY A 60 -3.90 -6.05 4.78
C GLY A 60 -4.54 -5.63 3.47
N GLU A 61 -5.18 -4.46 3.42
CA GLU A 61 -5.75 -3.89 2.20
C GLU A 61 -4.70 -3.70 1.10
N ILE A 62 -3.55 -3.10 1.44
CA ILE A 62 -2.42 -2.91 0.51
C ILE A 62 -1.93 -4.27 -0.01
N GLY A 63 -1.75 -5.26 0.87
CA GLY A 63 -1.29 -6.60 0.50
C GLY A 63 -2.25 -7.31 -0.45
N LEU A 64 -3.56 -7.23 -0.18
CA LEU A 64 -4.60 -7.81 -1.03
C LEU A 64 -4.62 -7.18 -2.43
N LYS A 65 -4.53 -5.85 -2.51
CA LYS A 65 -4.50 -5.13 -3.79
C LYS A 65 -3.26 -5.46 -4.61
N LEU A 66 -2.09 -5.59 -3.98
CA LEU A 66 -0.87 -6.05 -4.66
C LEU A 66 -1.05 -7.48 -5.20
N ASP A 67 -1.56 -8.41 -4.39
CA ASP A 67 -1.81 -9.79 -4.82
C ASP A 67 -2.74 -9.84 -6.06
N MET A 68 -3.79 -9.02 -6.07
CA MET A 68 -4.66 -8.87 -7.24
C MET A 68 -3.90 -8.34 -8.46
N ALA A 69 -3.10 -7.28 -8.30
CA ALA A 69 -2.30 -6.73 -9.39
C ALA A 69 -1.30 -7.75 -9.96
N LEU A 70 -0.63 -8.51 -9.10
CA LEU A 70 0.30 -9.57 -9.50
C LEU A 70 -0.39 -10.67 -10.29
N LYS A 71 -1.60 -11.08 -9.89
CA LYS A 71 -2.41 -12.04 -10.65
C LYS A 71 -2.80 -11.51 -12.03
N VAL A 72 -3.06 -10.21 -12.16
CA VAL A 72 -3.40 -9.58 -13.45
C VAL A 72 -2.20 -9.57 -14.40
N ILE A 73 -1.00 -9.24 -13.91
CA ILE A 73 0.19 -9.15 -14.78
C ILE A 73 0.83 -10.50 -15.11
N LYS A 74 0.58 -11.53 -14.29
CA LYS A 74 1.03 -12.92 -14.52
C LYS A 74 0.06 -13.72 -15.42
N GLY A 75 -1.05 -13.10 -15.82
CA GLY A 75 -2.13 -13.71 -16.63
C GLY A 75 -1.65 -14.29 -17.94
#